data_AF-A0A7X8KRH6-F1
#
_entry.id   AF-A0A7X8KRH6-F1
#
_cell.length_a   1.000
_cell.length_b   1.000
_cell.length_c   1.000
_cell.angle_alpha   90.00
_cell.angle_beta   90.00
_cell.angle_gamma   90.00
#
_symmetry.space_group_name_H-M   'P 1'
#
loop_
_entity.id
_entity.type
_entity.pdbx_description
1 polymer ?
#
loop_
_entity_poly.entity_id
_entity_poly.type
_entity_poly.pdbx_seq_one_letter_code
_entity_poly.pdbx_strand_id
1 'polypeptide(L)'
;MNISWNDIWKANQDIFIMSGFEECTEEKRKSWRLSSHFGYFSTGDINLRVGIIACRNEYKDEDFLFEGISWGNYIGNGARTVLYFVAQNFSPVFLNALAKLGGNISAKAVYWREKLTPSLYPVQETEYLNSSLIPDIFLPRPDWSFWQKQLNPVAWNQLQVI
;
A
#
# COMPACT_ATOMS: atom_id res chain seq x y z
N MET A 1 8.40 11.59 19.79
CA MET A 1 9.46 10.60 19.41
C MET A 1 9.82 10.98 17.99
N ASN A 2 11.04 11.44 17.72
CA ASN A 2 11.32 12.10 16.45
C ASN A 2 11.40 11.05 15.32
N ILE A 3 10.35 10.98 14.50
CA ILE A 3 10.22 9.96 13.46
C ILE A 3 10.98 10.43 12.21
N SER A 4 12.01 9.70 11.82
CA SER A 4 12.77 9.95 10.61
C SER A 4 12.13 9.22 9.42
N TRP A 5 11.52 9.98 8.51
CA TRP A 5 10.89 9.43 7.30
C TRP A 5 11.86 8.71 6.37
N ASN A 6 13.15 9.08 6.40
CA ASN A 6 14.18 8.34 5.66
C ASN A 6 14.39 6.94 6.25
N ASP A 7 14.30 6.80 7.57
CA ASP A 7 14.44 5.49 8.24
C ASP A 7 13.18 4.64 8.04
N ILE A 8 12.00 5.26 8.06
CA ILE A 8 10.75 4.62 7.62
C ILE A 8 10.86 4.15 6.16
N TRP A 9 11.36 4.99 5.25
CA TRP A 9 11.52 4.68 3.83
C TRP A 9 12.50 3.53 3.60
N LYS A 10 13.58 3.48 4.38
CA LYS A 10 14.54 2.37 4.38
C LYS A 10 13.96 1.08 4.97
N ALA A 11 13.11 1.18 5.98
CA ALA A 11 12.43 0.05 6.60
C ALA A 11 11.29 -0.53 5.75
N ASN A 12 10.70 0.28 4.87
CA ASN A 12 9.58 -0.08 4.02
C ASN A 12 9.96 -0.03 2.53
N GLN A 13 10.99 -0.80 2.15
CA GLN A 13 11.51 -0.83 0.78
C GLN A 13 10.49 -1.34 -0.25
N ASP A 14 9.47 -2.02 0.25
CA ASP A 14 8.44 -2.72 -0.48
C ASP A 14 7.28 -1.81 -0.94
N ILE A 15 7.02 -0.69 -0.26
CA ILE A 15 5.76 0.08 -0.41
C ILE A 15 5.47 0.59 -1.83
N PHE A 16 6.49 0.64 -2.67
CA PHE A 16 6.34 0.89 -4.10
C PHE A 16 7.33 0.06 -4.93
N ILE A 17 7.27 -1.27 -4.80
CA ILE A 17 8.11 -2.19 -5.59
C ILE A 17 7.89 -2.01 -7.11
N MET A 18 6.72 -1.52 -7.53
CA MET A 18 6.34 -1.49 -8.95
C MET A 18 5.67 -0.18 -9.35
N SER A 19 5.78 0.14 -10.65
CA SER A 19 5.13 1.25 -11.32
C SER A 19 4.14 0.74 -12.38
N GLY A 20 3.42 1.64 -13.05
CA GLY A 20 2.49 1.27 -14.12
C GLY A 20 1.24 0.54 -13.62
N PHE A 21 0.69 0.99 -12.48
CA PHE A 21 -0.56 0.45 -11.96
C PHE A 21 -1.71 0.67 -12.94
N GLU A 22 -2.38 -0.41 -13.31
CA GLU A 22 -3.60 -0.38 -14.12
C GLU A 22 -4.81 -0.41 -13.21
N GLU A 23 -5.77 0.47 -13.46
CA GLU A 23 -7.04 0.48 -12.76
C GLU A 23 -7.90 -0.72 -13.17
N CYS A 24 -8.56 -1.35 -12.19
CA CYS A 24 -9.50 -2.42 -12.45
C CYS A 24 -10.74 -1.88 -13.19
N THR A 25 -10.95 -2.38 -14.41
CA THR A 25 -12.08 -1.94 -15.24
C THR A 25 -13.41 -2.26 -14.59
N GLU A 26 -14.46 -1.52 -14.97
CA GLU A 26 -15.80 -1.72 -14.42
C GLU A 26 -16.34 -3.13 -14.74
N GLU A 27 -16.01 -3.71 -15.90
CA GLU A 27 -16.45 -5.06 -16.25
C GLU A 27 -15.83 -6.11 -15.32
N LYS A 28 -14.53 -5.97 -15.01
CA LYS A 28 -13.83 -6.86 -14.07
C LYS A 28 -14.36 -6.71 -12.65
N ARG A 29 -14.65 -5.48 -12.20
CA ARG A 29 -15.27 -5.26 -10.88
C ARG A 29 -16.61 -5.96 -10.77
N LYS A 30 -17.46 -5.86 -11.79
CA LYS A 30 -18.76 -6.55 -11.82
C LYS A 30 -18.61 -8.06 -11.82
N SER A 31 -17.69 -8.61 -12.62
CA SER A 31 -17.48 -10.07 -12.69
C SER A 31 -16.94 -10.65 -11.38
N TRP A 32 -16.08 -9.89 -10.69
CA TRP A 32 -15.50 -10.25 -9.40
C TRP A 32 -16.34 -9.80 -8.20
N ARG A 33 -17.52 -9.22 -8.46
CA ARG A 33 -18.46 -8.73 -7.43
C ARG A 33 -17.81 -7.77 -6.43
N LEU A 34 -16.85 -6.98 -6.90
CA LEU A 34 -16.15 -5.98 -6.10
C LEU A 34 -16.98 -4.70 -5.99
N SER A 35 -17.01 -4.12 -4.80
CA SER A 35 -17.72 -2.86 -4.54
C SER A 35 -17.14 -1.69 -5.35
N SER A 36 -18.02 -0.85 -5.90
CA SER A 36 -17.62 0.42 -6.55
C SER A 36 -17.18 1.50 -5.56
N HIS A 37 -17.33 1.26 -4.25
CA HIS A 37 -16.93 2.19 -3.19
C HIS A 37 -15.42 2.35 -3.07
N PHE A 38 -14.67 1.35 -3.55
CA PHE A 38 -13.22 1.33 -3.52
C PHE A 38 -12.63 1.46 -4.93
N GLY A 39 -11.46 2.08 -5.02
CA GLY A 39 -10.61 2.05 -6.22
C GLY A 39 -9.67 0.85 -6.14
N TYR A 40 -9.51 0.12 -7.23
CA TYR A 40 -8.63 -1.04 -7.29
C TYR A 40 -7.62 -0.85 -8.40
N PHE A 41 -6.36 -1.07 -8.09
CA PHE A 41 -5.28 -1.01 -9.06
C PHE A 41 -4.42 -2.25 -8.92
N SER A 42 -3.83 -2.69 -10.02
CA SER A 42 -2.89 -3.81 -10.00
C SER A 42 -1.74 -3.60 -10.97
N THR A 43 -0.61 -4.20 -10.64
CA THR A 43 0.54 -4.38 -11.52
C THR A 43 1.22 -5.69 -11.12
N GLY A 44 2.28 -6.07 -11.82
CA GLY A 44 3.08 -7.24 -11.50
C GLY A 44 3.21 -8.24 -12.63
N ASP A 45 4.00 -9.26 -12.34
CA ASP A 45 4.32 -10.36 -13.25
C ASP A 45 3.90 -11.72 -12.64
N ILE A 46 4.34 -12.80 -13.28
CA ILE A 46 4.01 -14.17 -12.87
C ILE A 46 4.53 -14.56 -11.48
N ASN A 47 5.54 -13.88 -10.95
CA ASN A 47 6.19 -14.21 -9.68
C ASN A 47 5.68 -13.32 -8.53
N LEU A 48 5.34 -12.07 -8.84
CA LEU A 48 4.85 -11.11 -7.87
C LEU A 48 3.73 -10.26 -8.45
N ARG A 49 2.58 -10.30 -7.78
CA ARG A 49 1.43 -9.44 -8.04
C ARG A 49 1.36 -8.35 -6.98
N VAL A 50 1.02 -7.15 -7.40
CA VAL A 50 0.85 -6.01 -6.50
C VAL A 50 -0.53 -5.41 -6.74
N GLY A 51 -1.31 -5.28 -5.67
CA GLY A 51 -2.62 -4.66 -5.69
C GLY A 51 -2.67 -3.44 -4.79
N ILE A 52 -3.41 -2.41 -5.21
CA ILE A 52 -3.81 -1.29 -4.37
C ILE A 52 -5.32 -1.36 -4.26
N ILE A 53 -5.83 -1.25 -3.04
CA ILE A 53 -7.23 -0.94 -2.77
C ILE A 53 -7.30 0.39 -2.04
N ALA A 54 -7.98 1.37 -2.63
CA ALA A 54 -8.02 2.75 -2.16
C ALA A 54 -9.43 3.16 -1.77
N CYS A 55 -9.56 3.80 -0.60
CA CYS A 55 -10.78 4.44 -0.16
C CYS A 55 -10.53 5.94 0.10
N ARG A 56 -11.31 6.79 -0.57
CA ARG A 56 -11.24 8.25 -0.36
C ARG A 56 -12.13 8.72 0.79
N ASN A 57 -13.20 7.98 1.07
CA ASN A 57 -14.26 8.33 2.02
C ASN A 57 -14.21 7.39 3.24
N GLU A 58 -15.21 7.48 4.12
CA GLU A 58 -15.38 6.53 5.21
C GLU A 58 -15.64 5.11 4.68
N TYR A 59 -15.13 4.13 5.41
CA TYR A 59 -15.31 2.71 5.14
C TYR A 59 -15.53 1.96 6.44
N LYS A 60 -16.14 0.77 6.35
CA LYS A 60 -16.14 -0.20 7.43
C LYS A 60 -14.92 -1.09 7.27
N ASP A 61 -14.18 -1.28 8.36
CA ASP A 61 -12.95 -2.07 8.38
C ASP A 61 -13.14 -3.47 7.77
N GLU A 62 -14.25 -4.14 8.12
CA GLU A 62 -14.59 -5.47 7.64
C GLU A 62 -14.79 -5.50 6.12
N ASP A 63 -15.58 -4.57 5.58
CA ASP A 63 -15.85 -4.46 4.15
C ASP A 63 -14.56 -4.16 3.38
N PHE A 64 -13.74 -3.24 3.90
CA PHE A 64 -12.51 -2.85 3.25
C PHE A 64 -11.51 -4.00 3.22
N LEU A 65 -11.35 -4.70 4.35
CA LEU A 65 -10.47 -5.87 4.47
C LEU A 65 -10.94 -7.00 3.56
N PHE A 66 -12.24 -7.31 3.57
CA PHE A 66 -12.84 -8.37 2.76
C PHE A 66 -12.63 -8.11 1.26
N GLU A 67 -12.93 -6.90 0.80
CA GLU A 67 -12.76 -6.50 -0.61
C GLU A 67 -11.29 -6.53 -1.02
N GLY A 68 -10.39 -6.05 -0.15
CA GLY A 68 -8.96 -6.09 -0.44
C GLY A 68 -8.42 -7.51 -0.56
N ILE A 69 -8.80 -8.41 0.35
CA ILE A 69 -8.38 -9.82 0.30
C ILE A 69 -9.00 -10.52 -0.93
N SER A 70 -10.27 -10.28 -1.22
CA SER A 70 -10.94 -10.84 -2.39
C SER A 70 -10.23 -10.38 -3.68
N TRP A 71 -9.95 -9.08 -3.79
CA TRP A 71 -9.15 -8.52 -4.85
C TRP A 71 -7.78 -9.19 -4.98
N GLY A 72 -7.04 -9.32 -3.88
CA GLY A 72 -5.74 -9.97 -3.84
C GLY A 72 -5.77 -11.41 -4.33
N ASN A 73 -6.82 -12.17 -3.98
CA ASN A 73 -7.00 -13.52 -4.47
C ASN A 73 -7.23 -13.55 -5.99
N TYR A 74 -8.03 -12.62 -6.52
CA TYR A 74 -8.29 -12.53 -7.96
C TYR A 74 -7.04 -12.20 -8.77
N ILE A 75 -6.25 -11.21 -8.34
CA ILE A 75 -5.03 -10.82 -9.07
C ILE A 75 -3.87 -11.77 -8.82
N GLY A 76 -3.81 -12.36 -7.63
CA GLY A 76 -2.73 -13.23 -7.21
C GLY A 76 -2.76 -14.56 -7.94
N ASN A 77 -3.94 -15.18 -8.07
CA ASN A 77 -4.12 -16.48 -8.71
C ASN A 77 -3.07 -17.53 -8.26
N GLY A 78 -2.81 -17.59 -6.95
CA GLY A 78 -1.82 -18.48 -6.34
C GLY A 78 -0.37 -17.97 -6.33
N ALA A 79 -0.06 -16.87 -7.05
CA ALA A 79 1.23 -16.20 -6.96
C ALA A 79 1.36 -15.34 -5.69
N ARG A 80 2.60 -15.00 -5.35
CA ARG A 80 2.88 -14.08 -4.24
C ARG A 80 2.27 -12.72 -4.56
N THR A 81 1.51 -12.18 -3.63
CA THR A 81 0.72 -10.97 -3.81
C THR A 81 0.97 -10.00 -2.67
N VAL A 82 1.25 -8.74 -2.99
CA VAL A 82 1.34 -7.66 -2.01
C VAL A 82 0.15 -6.72 -2.21
N LEU A 83 -0.60 -6.48 -1.14
CA LEU A 83 -1.76 -5.59 -1.14
C LEU A 83 -1.47 -4.33 -0.34
N TYR A 84 -1.74 -3.18 -0.95
CA TYR A 84 -1.73 -1.87 -0.30
C TYR A 84 -3.16 -1.42 -0.03
N PHE A 85 -3.51 -1.35 1.24
CA PHE A 85 -4.72 -0.69 1.68
C PHE A 85 -4.41 0.79 1.83
N VAL A 86 -5.10 1.62 1.05
CA VAL A 86 -4.87 3.06 1.00
C VAL A 86 -6.11 3.79 1.50
N ALA A 87 -5.98 4.53 2.60
CA ALA A 87 -7.08 5.31 3.16
C ALA A 87 -6.58 6.52 3.95
N GLN A 88 -7.47 7.45 4.31
CA GLN A 88 -7.08 8.64 5.09
C GLN A 88 -6.70 8.31 6.55
N ASN A 89 -7.34 7.29 7.10
CA ASN A 89 -7.16 6.79 8.45
C ASN A 89 -7.35 5.27 8.48
N PHE A 90 -6.83 4.60 9.52
CA PHE A 90 -7.07 3.19 9.82
C PHE A 90 -7.41 3.05 11.29
N SER A 91 -8.32 2.14 11.61
CA SER A 91 -8.54 1.78 13.01
C SER A 91 -7.41 0.89 13.52
N PRO A 92 -7.13 0.90 14.83
CA PRO A 92 -6.18 -0.06 15.42
C PRO A 92 -6.59 -1.53 15.20
N VAL A 93 -7.90 -1.81 15.13
CA VAL A 93 -8.42 -3.16 14.89
C VAL A 93 -8.06 -3.62 13.48
N PHE A 94 -8.22 -2.74 12.49
CA PHE A 94 -7.87 -3.00 11.11
C PHE A 94 -6.38 -3.29 10.96
N LEU A 95 -5.52 -2.46 11.57
CA LEU A 95 -4.07 -2.67 11.53
C LEU A 95 -3.65 -3.99 12.16
N ASN A 96 -4.25 -4.35 13.29
CA ASN A 96 -4.02 -5.65 13.93
C ASN A 96 -4.53 -6.83 13.09
N ALA A 97 -5.61 -6.65 12.33
CA ALA A 97 -6.11 -7.67 11.42
C ALA A 97 -5.16 -7.84 10.22
N LEU A 98 -4.64 -6.75 9.65
CA LEU A 98 -3.65 -6.78 8.58
C LEU A 98 -2.37 -7.49 8.98
N ALA A 99 -1.84 -7.21 10.19
CA ALA A 99 -0.62 -7.85 10.70
C ALA A 99 -0.75 -9.38 10.86
N LYS A 100 -1.99 -9.91 10.90
CA LYS A 100 -2.26 -11.35 10.96
C LYS A 100 -2.40 -11.99 9.58
N LEU A 101 -2.43 -11.22 8.50
CA LEU A 101 -2.44 -11.76 7.15
C LEU A 101 -1.07 -12.36 6.82
N GLY A 102 -1.07 -13.54 6.22
CA GLY A 102 0.14 -14.27 5.84
C GLY A 102 -0.11 -15.29 4.75
N GLY A 103 0.93 -16.02 4.37
CA GLY A 103 0.91 -16.94 3.23
C GLY A 103 1.24 -16.23 1.92
N ASN A 104 0.44 -16.45 0.88
CA ASN A 104 0.70 -15.88 -0.44
C ASN A 104 0.28 -14.41 -0.56
N ILE A 105 -0.49 -13.88 0.39
CA ILE A 105 -0.88 -12.47 0.43
C ILE A 105 -0.19 -11.79 1.60
N SER A 106 0.63 -10.79 1.29
CA SER A 106 1.14 -9.81 2.26
C SER A 106 0.30 -8.55 2.12
N ALA A 107 -0.07 -7.92 3.23
CA ALA A 107 -0.85 -6.70 3.20
C ALA A 107 -0.15 -5.58 3.97
N LYS A 108 -0.31 -4.34 3.50
CA LYS A 108 0.27 -3.15 4.09
C LYS A 108 -0.78 -2.05 4.13
N ALA A 109 -0.90 -1.38 5.27
CA ALA A 109 -1.69 -0.18 5.39
C ALA A 109 -0.87 1.03 4.98
N VAL A 110 -1.54 1.97 4.31
CA VAL A 110 -0.90 3.15 3.79
C VAL A 110 -1.82 4.37 3.86
N TYR A 111 -1.36 5.44 4.49
CA TYR A 111 -2.15 6.66 4.61
C TYR A 111 -2.13 7.50 3.32
N TRP A 112 -3.32 7.96 2.90
CA TRP A 112 -3.52 8.97 1.87
C TRP A 112 -3.84 10.33 2.48
N ARG A 113 -3.18 11.40 2.03
CA ARG A 113 -3.49 12.79 2.45
C ARG A 113 -3.45 13.74 1.26
N GLU A 114 -4.58 14.39 0.97
CA GLU A 114 -4.75 15.30 -0.18
C GLU A 114 -3.78 16.50 -0.19
N LYS A 115 -3.40 17.05 0.97
CA LYS A 115 -2.51 18.23 1.06
C LYS A 115 -1.01 17.90 0.93
N LEU A 116 -0.67 16.62 0.85
CA LEU A 116 0.70 16.11 0.94
C LEU A 116 1.13 15.29 -0.30
N THR A 117 0.30 15.16 -1.33
CA THR A 117 0.57 14.26 -2.45
C THR A 117 1.88 14.58 -3.19
N PRO A 118 2.72 13.57 -3.51
CA PRO A 118 2.41 12.15 -3.73
C PRO A 118 3.26 11.25 -2.81
N SER A 119 2.79 10.89 -1.62
CA SER A 119 3.50 9.90 -0.80
C SER A 119 2.50 9.17 0.07
N LEU A 120 2.16 7.97 -0.36
CA LEU A 120 1.57 6.92 0.46
C LEU A 120 2.51 6.67 1.64
N TYR A 121 2.03 6.91 2.87
CA TYR A 121 2.85 6.74 4.07
C TYR A 121 2.65 5.34 4.70
N PRO A 122 3.70 4.50 4.82
CA PRO A 122 3.66 3.32 5.69
C PRO A 122 3.08 3.62 7.06
N VAL A 123 2.25 2.72 7.56
CA VAL A 123 2.02 2.64 9.00
C VAL A 123 3.29 2.07 9.64
N GLN A 124 3.82 2.73 10.67
CA GLN A 124 4.90 2.16 11.47
C GLN A 124 4.38 0.91 12.17
N GLU A 125 4.78 -0.24 11.64
CA GLU A 125 4.67 -1.52 12.30
C GLU A 125 5.60 -1.52 13.51
N THR A 126 5.02 -1.53 14.71
CA THR A 126 5.78 -1.80 15.93
C THR A 126 6.24 -3.25 15.83
N GLU A 127 7.51 -3.43 15.49
CA GLU A 127 8.25 -4.71 15.56
C GLU A 127 7.68 -5.85 14.69
N TYR A 128 7.99 -5.87 13.38
CA TYR A 128 7.83 -7.09 12.59
C TYR A 128 9.13 -7.50 11.90
N LEU A 129 9.40 -8.79 12.04
CA LEU A 129 10.59 -9.53 11.66
C LEU A 129 10.80 -9.59 10.14
N ASN A 130 12.05 -9.36 9.74
CA ASN A 130 12.70 -9.81 8.50
C ASN A 130 12.03 -9.43 7.17
N SER A 131 12.31 -8.22 6.70
CA SER A 131 12.12 -7.79 5.31
C SER A 131 13.23 -8.28 4.35
N SER A 132 13.82 -9.47 4.59
CA SER A 132 15.01 -9.95 3.87
C SER A 132 14.71 -10.61 2.50
N LEU A 133 13.54 -10.41 1.90
CA LEU A 133 13.05 -11.25 0.80
C LEU A 133 12.40 -10.48 -0.36
N ILE A 134 13.17 -9.55 -0.95
CA ILE A 134 12.86 -8.96 -2.26
C ILE A 134 14.07 -9.19 -3.17
N PRO A 135 13.93 -9.88 -4.32
CA PRO A 135 14.99 -9.99 -5.31
C PRO A 135 15.29 -8.63 -5.94
N ASP A 136 16.56 -8.41 -6.28
CA ASP A 136 17.14 -7.19 -6.88
C ASP A 136 16.74 -6.99 -8.36
N ILE A 137 15.48 -7.28 -8.67
CA ILE A 137 14.94 -7.28 -10.03
C ILE A 137 13.82 -6.24 -10.05
N PHE A 138 13.90 -5.33 -11.03
CA PHE A 138 12.98 -4.25 -11.40
C PHE A 138 13.42 -2.82 -11.03
N LEU A 139 13.00 -1.90 -11.90
CA LEU A 139 13.41 -0.51 -12.17
C LEU A 139 14.07 0.24 -10.99
N PRO A 140 15.04 1.17 -11.27
CA PRO A 140 15.68 1.94 -10.22
C PRO A 140 14.64 2.68 -9.40
N ARG A 141 14.47 2.23 -8.15
CA ARG A 141 13.62 2.87 -7.15
C ARG A 141 14.01 4.35 -7.08
N PRO A 142 13.05 5.29 -7.14
CA PRO A 142 13.37 6.68 -6.91
C PRO A 142 13.98 6.81 -5.52
N ASP A 143 15.15 7.43 -5.44
CA ASP A 143 15.83 7.62 -4.16
C ASP A 143 14.98 8.55 -3.26
N TRP A 144 15.24 8.51 -1.94
CA TRP A 144 14.54 9.43 -1.03
C TRP A 144 14.73 10.90 -1.44
N SER A 145 15.89 11.22 -2.03
CA SER A 145 16.21 12.52 -2.61
C SER A 145 15.24 12.93 -3.73
N PHE A 146 14.80 12.02 -4.58
CA PHE A 146 13.82 12.27 -5.63
C PHE A 146 12.49 12.72 -5.04
N TRP A 147 11.99 12.02 -4.02
CA TRP A 147 10.75 12.38 -3.34
C TRP A 147 10.88 13.69 -2.57
N GLN A 148 11.99 13.88 -1.85
CA GLN A 148 12.28 15.13 -1.14
C GLN A 148 12.24 16.35 -2.07
N LYS A 149 12.71 16.21 -3.32
CA LYS A 149 12.67 17.29 -4.33
C LYS A 149 11.27 17.57 -4.88
N GLN A 150 10.36 16.61 -4.82
CA GLN A 150 8.98 16.75 -5.32
C GLN A 150 8.00 17.25 -4.25
N LEU A 151 8.33 17.07 -2.98
CA LEU A 151 7.52 17.56 -1.87
C LEU A 151 7.64 19.08 -1.76
N ASN A 152 6.50 19.76 -1.63
CA ASN A 152 6.50 21.19 -1.38
C ASN A 152 7.04 21.48 0.06
N PRO A 153 7.54 22.70 0.34
CA PRO A 153 8.15 23.02 1.64
C PRO A 153 7.20 22.84 2.84
N VAL A 154 5.89 23.03 2.65
CA VAL A 154 4.88 22.82 3.70
C VAL A 154 4.74 21.33 4.01
N ALA A 155 4.73 20.50 2.97
CA ALA A 155 4.68 19.05 3.07
C ALA A 155 5.92 18.50 3.77
N TRP A 156 7.09 19.03 3.42
CA TRP A 156 8.35 18.71 4.07
C TRP A 156 8.33 19.01 5.57
N ASN A 157 7.84 20.20 5.96
CA ASN A 157 7.73 20.57 7.37
C ASN A 157 6.74 19.68 8.13
N GLN A 158 5.63 19.26 7.51
CA GLN A 158 4.69 18.32 8.12
C GLN A 158 5.27 16.92 8.31
N LEU A 159 6.25 16.52 7.49
CA LEU A 159 7.01 15.28 7.70
C LEU A 159 8.00 15.41 8.85
N GLN A 160 8.58 16.58 9.06
CA GLN A 160 9.52 16.80 10.16
C GLN A 160 8.85 16.97 11.54
N VAL A 161 7.55 17.29 11.57
CA VAL A 161 6.80 17.53 12.81
C VAL A 161 5.98 16.29 13.18
N ILE A 162 6.54 15.44 14.06
CA ILE A 162 5.82 14.41 14.82
C ILE A 162 6.29 14.39 16.28
#